data_AF-A0A4U2MM01-F1
#
_entry.id   AF-A0A4U2MM01-F1
#
_cell.length_a   1.000
_cell.length_b   1.000
_cell.length_c   1.000
_cell.angle_alpha   90.00
_cell.angle_beta   90.00
_cell.angle_gamma   90.00
#
_symmetry.space_group_name_H-M   'P 1'
#
loop_
_entity.id
_entity.type
_entity.pdbx_description
1 polymer ?
#
loop_
_entity_poly.entity_id
_entity_poly.type
_entity_poly.pdbx_seq_one_letter_code
_entity_poly.pdbx_strand_id
1 'polypeptide(L)'
;MGNEQVKNAGEEKKLCLCMIVKNESRIMERCLNATKSIVDFVSICDTGSTDHTPEIIENWCKENEIPGTVHHEPFKNFGYNRSLAVSLAQKTYPEADYLLILDADMILEVDPEFDKTSLTEDHYLTLQYDIHIKYWLTRLLKASLP
;
A
#
# COMPACT_ATOMS: atom_id res chain seq x y z
N MET A 1 37.19 20.60 -9.47
CA MET A 1 36.09 20.92 -8.53
C MET A 1 34.84 21.08 -9.38
N GLY A 2 33.79 20.29 -9.29
CA GLY A 2 33.64 18.89 -8.89
C GLY A 2 32.73 18.24 -9.94
N ASN A 3 32.93 16.94 -10.19
CA ASN A 3 32.06 16.16 -11.05
C ASN A 3 30.72 15.99 -10.34
N GLU A 4 29.67 16.66 -10.80
CA GLU A 4 28.30 16.22 -10.52
C GLU A 4 28.11 14.88 -11.24
N GLN A 5 28.07 13.81 -10.45
CA GLN A 5 27.65 12.52 -10.92
C GLN A 5 26.19 12.65 -11.34
N VAL A 6 25.94 12.52 -12.64
CA VAL A 6 24.61 12.26 -13.18
C VAL A 6 24.14 10.95 -12.55
N LYS A 7 23.27 11.04 -11.54
CA LYS A 7 22.52 9.87 -11.05
C LYS A 7 21.81 9.32 -12.29
N ASN A 8 22.06 8.06 -12.64
CA ASN A 8 21.19 7.34 -13.57
C ASN A 8 19.79 7.36 -12.94
N ALA A 9 18.92 8.23 -13.42
CA ALA A 9 17.55 8.31 -12.93
C ALA A 9 16.84 7.05 -13.44
N GLY A 10 16.75 6.03 -12.58
CA GLY A 10 15.86 4.91 -12.82
C GLY A 10 14.44 5.43 -13.03
N GLU A 11 13.65 4.70 -13.81
CA GLU A 11 12.23 5.02 -13.97
C GLU A 11 11.53 4.99 -12.60
N GLU A 12 10.80 6.06 -12.28
CA GLU A 12 10.10 6.18 -11.01
C GLU A 12 9.09 5.05 -10.85
N LYS A 13 9.22 4.30 -9.75
CA LYS A 13 8.39 3.13 -9.46
C LYS A 13 7.04 3.52 -8.92
N LYS A 14 5.99 2.87 -9.44
CA LYS A 14 4.61 3.08 -8.98
C LYS A 14 4.21 2.10 -7.89
N LEU A 15 3.65 2.62 -6.82
CA LEU A 15 3.24 1.87 -5.63
C LEU A 15 1.72 1.81 -5.50
N CYS A 16 1.18 0.60 -5.36
CA CYS A 16 -0.23 0.38 -5.04
C CYS A 16 -0.38 -0.07 -3.59
N LEU A 17 -1.13 0.70 -2.80
CA LEU A 17 -1.53 0.28 -1.46
C LEU A 17 -2.54 -0.87 -1.57
N CYS A 18 -2.23 -2.00 -0.96
CA CYS A 18 -3.06 -3.19 -0.96
C CYS A 18 -3.33 -3.68 0.46
N MET A 19 -4.60 -3.84 0.81
CA MET A 19 -5.02 -4.30 2.14
C MET A 19 -6.37 -5.02 2.08
N ILE A 20 -6.65 -5.80 3.12
CA ILE A 20 -8.00 -6.23 3.45
C ILE A 20 -8.51 -5.39 4.61
N VAL A 21 -9.77 -4.97 4.58
CA VAL A 21 -10.36 -4.14 5.65
C VAL A 21 -11.72 -4.67 6.08
N LYS A 22 -12.14 -4.32 7.28
CA LYS A 22 -13.51 -4.50 7.77
C LYS A 22 -13.79 -3.62 8.97
N ASN A 23 -14.77 -2.72 8.88
CA ASN A 23 -15.23 -1.87 9.97
C ASN A 23 -14.12 -1.02 10.62
N GLU A 24 -13.33 -0.34 9.79
CA GLU A 24 -12.16 0.47 10.18
C GLU A 24 -12.39 1.98 10.01
N SER A 25 -13.63 2.43 9.89
CA SER A 25 -13.99 3.83 9.61
C SER A 25 -13.33 4.84 10.55
N ARG A 26 -13.06 4.47 11.80
CA ARG A 26 -12.45 5.35 12.81
C ARG A 26 -10.96 5.62 12.60
N ILE A 27 -10.26 4.73 11.91
CA ILE A 27 -8.79 4.79 11.78
C ILE A 27 -8.34 4.84 10.33
N MET A 28 -9.25 4.67 9.37
CA MET A 28 -8.88 4.49 7.98
C MET A 28 -8.15 5.69 7.39
N GLU A 29 -8.64 6.91 7.61
CA GLU A 29 -7.97 8.13 7.14
C GLU A 29 -6.55 8.26 7.69
N ARG A 30 -6.31 7.86 8.95
CA ARG A 30 -4.98 7.92 9.57
C ARG A 30 -3.99 7.03 8.82
N CYS A 31 -4.41 5.81 8.49
CA CYS A 31 -3.58 4.88 7.72
C CYS A 31 -3.32 5.41 6.30
N LEU A 32 -4.37 5.85 5.59
CA LEU A 32 -4.26 6.38 4.23
C LEU A 32 -3.36 7.62 4.17
N ASN A 33 -3.51 8.56 5.10
CA ASN A 33 -2.68 9.76 5.16
C ASN A 33 -1.19 9.43 5.38
N ALA A 34 -0.87 8.37 6.11
CA ALA A 34 0.50 7.95 6.35
C ALA A 34 1.19 7.37 5.10
N THR A 35 0.43 6.88 4.11
CA THR A 35 0.97 6.33 2.86
C THR A 35 0.97 7.36 1.71
N LYS A 36 0.23 8.46 1.87
CA LYS A 36 -0.02 9.49 0.85
C LYS A 36 1.22 9.97 0.09
N SER A 37 2.37 10.07 0.76
CA SER A 37 3.59 10.61 0.16
C SER A 37 4.24 9.70 -0.87
N ILE A 38 3.87 8.41 -0.93
CA ILE A 38 4.53 7.43 -1.79
C ILE A 38 3.59 6.63 -2.68
N VAL A 39 2.30 6.51 -2.33
CA VAL A 39 1.35 5.66 -3.08
C VAL A 39 0.85 6.39 -4.33
N ASP A 40 0.82 5.66 -5.43
CA ASP A 40 0.30 6.10 -6.72
C ASP A 40 -1.12 5.54 -6.97
N PHE A 41 -1.45 4.42 -6.31
CA PHE A 41 -2.75 3.75 -6.39
C PHE A 41 -3.20 3.21 -5.04
N VAL A 42 -4.51 3.00 -4.90
CA VAL A 42 -5.12 2.34 -3.75
C VAL A 42 -6.06 1.22 -4.23
N SER A 43 -5.79 -0.02 -3.85
CA SER A 43 -6.69 -1.15 -4.08
C SER A 43 -6.97 -1.86 -2.76
N ILE A 44 -8.20 -1.74 -2.26
CA ILE A 44 -8.57 -2.26 -0.95
C ILE A 44 -9.68 -3.28 -1.09
N CYS A 45 -9.51 -4.44 -0.46
CA CYS A 45 -10.52 -5.48 -0.40
C CYS A 45 -11.30 -5.35 0.92
N ASP A 46 -12.48 -4.74 0.86
CA ASP A 46 -13.44 -4.70 1.94
C ASP A 46 -14.08 -6.09 2.13
N THR A 47 -13.94 -6.63 3.34
CA THR A 47 -14.35 -8.00 3.66
C THR A 47 -15.75 -8.10 4.27
N GLY A 48 -16.59 -7.10 3.98
CA GLY A 48 -17.96 -6.97 4.47
C GLY A 48 -18.07 -5.96 5.62
N SER A 49 -17.59 -4.74 5.41
CA SER A 49 -17.89 -3.62 6.30
C SER A 49 -19.39 -3.34 6.34
N THR A 50 -19.85 -2.93 7.52
CA THR A 50 -21.22 -2.47 7.79
C THR A 50 -21.25 -1.02 8.28
N ASP A 51 -20.07 -0.41 8.40
CA ASP A 51 -19.87 1.01 8.66
C ASP A 51 -19.40 1.73 7.37
N HIS A 52 -19.01 2.99 7.51
CA HIS A 52 -18.61 3.85 6.39
C HIS A 52 -17.17 3.64 5.90
N THR A 53 -16.53 2.49 6.19
CA THR A 53 -15.14 2.24 5.79
C THR A 53 -14.93 2.40 4.27
N PRO A 54 -15.77 1.79 3.40
CA PRO A 54 -15.62 1.95 1.95
C PRO A 54 -15.72 3.41 1.49
N GLU A 55 -16.72 4.14 1.98
CA GLU A 55 -16.97 5.53 1.60
C GLU A 55 -15.80 6.45 2.01
N ILE A 56 -15.20 6.20 3.17
CA ILE A 56 -14.02 6.94 3.63
C ILE A 56 -12.83 6.71 2.68
N ILE A 57 -12.59 5.47 2.25
CA ILE A 57 -11.51 5.15 1.30
C ILE A 57 -11.75 5.86 -0.04
N GLU A 58 -12.96 5.75 -0.59
CA GLU A 58 -13.31 6.34 -1.88
C GLU A 58 -13.22 7.87 -1.86
N ASN A 59 -13.76 8.51 -0.81
CA ASN A 59 -13.68 9.95 -0.64
C ASN A 59 -12.25 10.42 -0.49
N TRP A 60 -11.43 9.74 0.32
CA TRP A 60 -10.02 10.06 0.48
C TRP A 60 -9.26 9.98 -0.85
N CYS A 61 -9.49 8.93 -1.64
CA CYS A 61 -8.85 8.79 -2.96
C CYS A 61 -9.24 9.95 -3.89
N LYS A 62 -10.53 10.31 -3.91
CA LYS A 62 -11.05 11.43 -4.70
C LYS A 62 -10.47 12.78 -4.28
N GLU A 63 -10.41 13.05 -2.98
CA GLU A 63 -9.89 14.32 -2.43
C GLU A 63 -8.39 14.51 -2.67
N ASN A 64 -7.65 13.40 -2.71
CA ASN A 64 -6.20 13.40 -2.91
C ASN A 64 -5.79 13.18 -4.37
N GLU A 65 -6.75 13.05 -5.29
CA GLU A 65 -6.53 12.78 -6.72
C GLU A 65 -5.70 11.50 -6.98
N ILE A 66 -5.84 10.51 -6.09
CA ILE A 66 -5.17 9.20 -6.20
C ILE A 66 -6.21 8.20 -6.74
N PRO A 67 -5.94 7.49 -7.85
CA PRO A 67 -6.83 6.45 -8.32
C PRO A 67 -7.00 5.35 -7.26
N GLY A 68 -8.25 5.15 -6.81
CA GLY A 68 -8.59 4.20 -5.75
C GLY A 68 -9.75 3.31 -6.12
N THR A 69 -9.69 2.03 -5.73
CA THR A 69 -10.76 1.04 -5.91
C THR A 69 -10.98 0.27 -4.62
N VAL A 70 -12.24 0.24 -4.15
CA VAL A 70 -12.68 -0.66 -3.10
C VAL A 70 -13.38 -1.86 -3.73
N HIS A 71 -12.89 -3.06 -3.43
CA HIS A 71 -13.50 -4.32 -3.81
C HIS A 71 -14.31 -4.87 -2.64
N HIS A 72 -15.48 -5.46 -2.89
CA HIS A 72 -16.30 -6.05 -1.85
C HIS A 72 -16.33 -7.57 -1.99
N GLU A 73 -15.74 -8.26 -1.02
CA GLU A 73 -15.62 -9.72 -1.05
C GLU A 73 -15.95 -10.32 0.32
N PRO A 74 -16.72 -11.40 0.43
CA PRO A 74 -16.96 -12.03 1.73
C PRO A 74 -15.66 -12.47 2.41
N PHE A 75 -15.57 -12.25 3.72
CA PHE A 75 -14.49 -12.85 4.50
C PHE A 75 -14.59 -14.37 4.50
N LYS A 76 -13.53 -15.05 4.08
CA LYS A 76 -13.39 -16.51 4.15
C LYS A 76 -12.31 -16.91 5.16
N ASN A 77 -11.12 -16.35 5.01
CA ASN A 77 -10.02 -16.41 5.97
C ASN A 77 -8.92 -15.42 5.55
N PHE A 78 -7.99 -15.13 6.45
CA PHE A 78 -6.92 -14.18 6.19
C PHE A 78 -6.07 -14.52 4.97
N GLY A 79 -5.65 -15.78 4.81
CA GLY A 79 -4.80 -16.19 3.67
C GLY A 79 -5.51 -15.99 2.33
N TYR A 80 -6.75 -16.48 2.23
CA TYR A 80 -7.57 -16.35 1.02
C TYR A 80 -7.83 -14.88 0.67
N ASN A 81 -8.34 -14.09 1.62
CA ASN A 81 -8.69 -12.70 1.34
C ASN A 81 -7.45 -11.83 1.05
N ARG A 82 -6.29 -12.11 1.67
CA ARG A 82 -5.03 -11.42 1.33
C ARG A 82 -4.54 -11.76 -0.07
N SER A 83 -4.54 -13.04 -0.45
CA SER A 83 -4.18 -13.45 -1.81
C SER A 83 -5.16 -12.87 -2.85
N LEU A 84 -6.45 -12.82 -2.52
CA LEU A 84 -7.46 -12.19 -3.37
C LEU A 84 -7.22 -10.68 -3.52
N ALA A 85 -6.93 -9.97 -2.43
CA ALA A 85 -6.60 -8.54 -2.47
C ALA A 85 -5.40 -8.24 -3.38
N VAL A 86 -4.33 -9.04 -3.29
CA VAL A 86 -3.17 -8.94 -4.18
C VAL A 86 -3.57 -9.15 -5.64
N SER A 87 -4.33 -10.21 -5.93
CA SER A 87 -4.80 -10.50 -7.29
C SER A 87 -5.71 -9.41 -7.86
N LEU A 88 -6.53 -8.76 -7.02
CA LEU A 88 -7.39 -7.66 -7.42
C LEU A 88 -6.56 -6.41 -7.70
N ALA A 89 -5.63 -6.05 -6.82
CA ALA A 89 -4.73 -4.92 -7.01
C ALA A 89 -3.93 -5.02 -8.32
N GLN A 90 -3.37 -6.18 -8.62
CA GLN A 90 -2.64 -6.45 -9.86
C GLN A 90 -3.51 -6.30 -11.13
N LYS A 91 -4.79 -6.71 -11.05
CA LYS A 91 -5.72 -6.61 -12.18
C LYS A 91 -6.23 -5.18 -12.38
N THR A 92 -6.45 -4.46 -11.30
CA THR A 92 -7.00 -3.11 -11.33
C THR A 92 -5.95 -2.07 -11.71
N TYR A 93 -4.72 -2.24 -11.23
CA TYR A 93 -3.60 -1.34 -11.50
C TYR A 93 -2.40 -2.15 -12.07
N PRO A 94 -2.52 -2.68 -13.31
CA PRO A 94 -1.44 -3.42 -13.95
C PRO A 94 -0.16 -2.59 -14.18
N GLU A 95 -0.26 -1.27 -14.10
CA GLU A 95 0.84 -0.32 -14.17
C GLU A 95 1.60 -0.11 -12.85
N ALA A 96 1.15 -0.70 -11.74
CA ALA A 96 1.88 -0.67 -10.48
C ALA A 96 3.13 -1.57 -10.58
N ASP A 97 4.29 -1.07 -10.14
CA ASP A 97 5.52 -1.87 -10.05
C ASP A 97 5.56 -2.68 -8.75
N TYR A 98 5.02 -2.12 -7.67
CA TYR A 98 5.05 -2.71 -6.33
C TYR A 98 3.71 -2.59 -5.61
N LEU A 99 3.40 -3.59 -4.79
CA LEU A 99 2.30 -3.58 -3.83
C LEU A 99 2.86 -3.31 -2.43
N LEU A 100 2.33 -2.27 -1.79
CA LEU A 100 2.54 -1.98 -0.38
C LEU A 100 1.43 -2.64 0.43
N ILE A 101 1.77 -3.70 1.15
CA ILE A 101 0.84 -4.49 1.96
C ILE A 101 0.79 -3.93 3.38
N LEU A 102 -0.33 -3.36 3.79
CA LEU A 102 -0.52 -2.85 5.16
C LEU A 102 -1.80 -3.39 5.79
N ASP A 103 -1.86 -3.34 7.11
CA ASP A 103 -3.10 -3.53 7.87
C ASP A 103 -3.67 -2.14 8.24
N ALA A 104 -5.00 -2.00 8.35
CA ALA A 104 -5.68 -0.70 8.49
C ALA A 104 -5.33 0.07 9.79
N ASP A 105 -4.82 -0.63 10.79
CA ASP A 105 -4.42 -0.05 12.08
C ASP A 105 -2.98 0.47 12.11
N MET A 106 -2.22 0.27 11.03
CA MET A 106 -0.83 0.68 10.90
C MET A 106 -0.68 2.14 10.47
N ILE A 107 0.43 2.74 10.87
CA ILE A 107 0.90 4.06 10.41
C ILE A 107 2.26 3.82 9.76
N LEU A 108 2.35 4.14 8.47
CA LEU A 108 3.62 4.04 7.75
C LEU A 108 4.49 5.27 8.07
N GLU A 109 5.73 5.02 8.44
CA GLU A 109 6.76 6.04 8.51
C GLU A 109 7.65 5.92 7.28
N VAL A 110 7.62 6.95 6.44
CA VAL A 110 8.46 7.02 5.24
C VAL A 110 9.70 7.84 5.58
N ASP A 111 10.88 7.26 5.37
CA ASP A 111 12.14 7.99 5.49
C ASP A 111 12.12 9.17 4.50
N PRO A 112 12.43 10.41 4.93
CA PRO A 112 12.49 11.55 4.02
C PRO A 112 13.47 11.38 2.85
N GLU A 113 14.45 10.49 2.97
CA GLU A 113 15.41 10.13 1.91
C GLU A 113 14.96 8.94 1.05
N PHE A 114 13.78 8.36 1.31
CA PHE A 114 13.25 7.25 0.54
C PHE A 114 12.99 7.65 -0.92
N ASP A 115 13.61 6.92 -1.84
CA ASP A 115 13.53 7.14 -3.28
C ASP A 115 12.97 5.90 -3.98
N LYS A 116 11.80 6.03 -4.60
CA LYS A 116 11.12 4.95 -5.32
C LYS A 116 11.99 4.37 -6.45
N THR A 117 12.89 5.17 -7.05
CA THR A 117 13.78 4.71 -8.14
C THR A 117 14.81 3.70 -7.67
N SER A 118 15.07 3.61 -6.36
CA SER A 118 15.98 2.63 -5.76
C SER A 118 15.41 1.21 -5.65
N LEU A 119 14.12 1.01 -5.96
CA LEU A 119 13.44 -0.28 -5.84
C LEU A 119 13.73 -1.19 -7.05
N THR A 120 14.67 -2.12 -6.88
CA THR A 120 15.13 -3.11 -7.88
C THR A 120 14.77 -4.57 -7.56
N GLU A 121 14.58 -4.89 -6.29
CA GLU A 121 14.42 -6.27 -5.80
C GLU A 121 12.97 -6.75 -5.83
N ASP A 122 12.78 -8.07 -5.77
CA ASP A 122 11.46 -8.69 -5.79
C ASP A 122 10.61 -8.35 -4.55
N HIS A 123 11.25 -8.04 -3.42
CA HIS A 123 10.57 -7.65 -2.20
C HIS A 123 11.48 -6.87 -1.25
N TYR A 124 10.87 -6.10 -0.36
CA TYR A 124 11.55 -5.37 0.70
C TYR A 124 10.92 -5.62 2.07
N LEU A 125 11.80 -5.74 3.05
CA LEU A 125 11.43 -5.80 4.45
C LEU A 125 11.24 -4.38 4.99
N THR A 126 10.21 -4.17 5.77
CA THR A 126 9.99 -2.94 6.54
C THR A 126 10.04 -3.26 8.02
N LEU A 127 10.63 -2.37 8.83
CA LEU A 127 10.65 -2.52 10.27
C LEU A 127 9.25 -2.23 10.82
N GLN A 128 8.61 -3.24 11.39
CA GLN A 128 7.40 -3.05 12.18
C GLN A 128 7.77 -3.01 13.66
N TYR A 129 7.22 -2.04 14.39
CA TYR A 129 7.52 -1.87 15.79
C TYR A 129 6.36 -1.29 16.60
N ASP A 130 6.35 -1.62 17.89
CA ASP A 130 5.60 -0.92 18.94
C ASP A 130 6.51 -0.66 20.16
N ILE A 131 5.93 -0.34 21.31
CA ILE A 131 6.69 -0.07 22.54
C ILE A 131 7.39 -1.31 23.14
N HIS A 132 7.07 -2.52 22.68
CA HIS A 132 7.53 -3.79 23.23
C HIS A 132 8.30 -4.65 22.21
N ILE A 133 7.93 -4.62 20.94
CA ILE A 133 8.42 -5.55 19.91
C ILE A 133 8.90 -4.78 18.69
N LYS A 134 10.00 -5.25 18.08
CA LYS A 134 10.53 -4.77 16.81
C LYS A 134 10.92 -5.96 15.95
N TYR A 135 10.44 -6.00 14.70
CA TYR A 135 10.70 -7.10 13.79
C TYR A 135 10.53 -6.67 12.34
N TRP A 136 11.21 -7.39 11.45
CA TRP A 136 11.17 -7.12 10.01
C TRP A 136 10.15 -8.03 9.33
N LEU A 137 9.31 -7.43 8.50
CA LEU A 137 8.33 -8.15 7.68
C LEU A 137 8.38 -7.67 6.24
N THR A 138 8.14 -8.57 5.31
CA THR A 138 7.91 -8.21 3.92
C THR A 138 6.61 -7.44 3.80
N ARG A 139 6.70 -6.16 3.41
CA ARG A 139 5.55 -5.27 3.22
C ARG A 139 5.54 -4.60 1.86
N LEU A 140 6.64 -4.66 1.12
CA LEU A 140 6.70 -4.22 -0.26
C LEU A 140 7.05 -5.39 -1.16
N LEU A 141 6.19 -5.68 -2.13
CA LEU A 141 6.28 -6.83 -3.02
C LEU A 141 6.20 -6.36 -4.46
N LYS A 142 7.05 -6.86 -5.34
CA LYS A 142 6.96 -6.57 -6.77
C LYS A 142 5.64 -7.08 -7.32
N ALA A 143 4.86 -6.21 -7.96
CA ALA A 143 3.50 -6.49 -8.38
C ALA A 143 3.43 -7.56 -9.50
N SER A 144 4.52 -7.81 -10.22
CA SER A 144 4.58 -8.85 -11.25
C SER A 144 4.68 -10.28 -10.69
N LEU A 145 4.86 -10.46 -9.38
CA LEU A 145 5.01 -11.77 -8.75
C LEU A 145 3.65 -12.42 -8.44
N PRO A 146 3.55 -13.76 -8.47
CA PRO A 146 2.33 -14.49 -8.18
C PRO A 146 1.91 -14.44 -6.70
#